data_AF-A0A1S4E8I0-F1
#
_entry.id   AF-A0A1S4E8I0-F1
#
_cell.length_a   1.000
_cell.length_b   1.000
_cell.length_c   1.000
_cell.angle_alpha   90.00
_cell.angle_beta   90.00
_cell.angle_gamma   90.00
#
_symmetry.space_group_name_H-M   'P 1'
#
loop_
_entity.id
_entity.type
_entity.pdbx_description
1 polymer ?
#
loop_
_entity_poly.entity_id
_entity_poly.type
_entity_poly.pdbx_seq_one_letter_code
_entity_poly.pdbx_strand_id
1 'polypeptide(L)'
;MNSADEKEIQEYTKNLGIEYRFGCYSEKNPDACHLLGDFLDAIQKDPEKAMKVYKANCDESGYGRSCFQYGRLLMRDKNFSDEEKMTLTPPYFERGCQNNHAESCVMNGIGMLARAAGNTDTSLYPRVSLLIPSGNQTNCHVFRFIYSRKNGFNVQRSSEIQNIELSESSICHWIAQR
;
A
#
# COMPACT_ATOMS: atom_id res chain seq x y z
N MET A 1 -10.04 34.23 -11.29
CA MET A 1 -11.22 33.52 -10.75
C MET A 1 -12.11 34.58 -10.12
N ASN A 2 -13.39 34.62 -10.48
CA ASN A 2 -14.32 35.59 -9.89
C ASN A 2 -15.06 34.95 -8.69
N SER A 3 -15.72 35.77 -7.86
CA SER A 3 -16.39 35.31 -6.64
C SER A 3 -17.64 34.46 -6.87
N ALA A 4 -18.17 34.40 -8.09
CA ALA A 4 -19.24 33.48 -8.47
C ALA A 4 -18.67 32.08 -8.74
N ASP A 5 -17.54 31.99 -9.46
CA ASP A 5 -16.83 30.73 -9.72
C ASP A 5 -16.42 30.05 -8.39
N GLU A 6 -15.95 30.83 -7.41
CA GLU A 6 -15.56 30.33 -6.09
C GLU A 6 -16.74 29.73 -5.30
N LYS A 7 -17.93 30.33 -5.38
CA LYS A 7 -19.13 29.82 -4.72
C LYS A 7 -19.63 28.53 -5.35
N GLU A 8 -19.59 28.45 -6.68
CA GLU A 8 -19.96 27.24 -7.42
C GLU A 8 -19.04 26.07 -7.07
N ILE A 9 -17.72 26.31 -7.02
CA ILE A 9 -16.74 25.30 -6.59
C ILE A 9 -17.00 24.84 -5.15
N GLN A 10 -17.33 25.76 -4.25
CA GLN A 10 -17.66 25.42 -2.85
C GLN A 10 -18.93 24.58 -2.75
N GLU A 11 -19.97 24.93 -3.50
CA GLU A 11 -21.23 24.19 -3.52
C GLU A 11 -21.04 22.79 -4.10
N TYR A 12 -20.33 22.66 -5.22
CA TYR A 12 -19.96 21.37 -5.80
C TYR A 12 -19.20 20.49 -4.80
N THR A 13 -18.18 21.06 -4.15
CA THR A 13 -17.36 20.36 -3.15
C THR A 13 -18.22 19.88 -1.97
N LYS A 14 -19.19 20.69 -1.53
CA LYS A 14 -20.11 20.33 -0.46
C LYS A 14 -21.01 19.17 -0.87
N ASN A 15 -21.59 19.22 -2.07
CA ASN A 15 -22.47 18.17 -2.58
C ASN A 15 -21.73 16.84 -2.74
N LEU A 16 -20.50 16.88 -3.25
CA LEU A 16 -19.63 15.70 -3.34
C LEU A 16 -19.40 15.05 -1.97
N GLY A 17 -19.17 15.86 -0.94
CA GLY A 17 -19.03 15.37 0.43
C GLY A 17 -20.29 14.70 0.99
N ILE A 18 -21.49 15.08 0.52
CA ILE A 18 -22.76 14.44 0.90
C ILE A 18 -22.90 13.10 0.18
N GLU A 19 -22.64 13.06 -1.13
CA GLU A 19 -22.70 11.84 -1.94
C GLU A 19 -21.76 10.76 -1.40
N TYR A 20 -20.50 11.11 -1.11
CA TYR A 20 -19.54 10.18 -0.54
C TYR A 20 -19.95 9.63 0.83
N ARG A 21 -20.57 10.46 1.68
CA ARG A 21 -21.10 10.01 2.97
C ARG A 21 -22.27 9.07 2.81
N PHE A 22 -23.18 9.36 1.89
CA PHE A 22 -24.32 8.50 1.61
C PHE A 22 -23.84 7.14 1.08
N GLY A 23 -22.99 7.12 0.04
CA GLY A 23 -22.46 5.88 -0.52
C GLY A 23 -21.65 5.07 0.51
N CYS A 24 -20.86 5.74 1.36
CA CYS A 24 -20.09 5.03 2.38
C CYS A 24 -20.95 4.51 3.54
N TYR A 25 -21.75 5.37 4.17
CA TYR A 25 -22.42 5.01 5.43
C TYR A 25 -23.76 4.33 5.23
N SER A 26 -24.52 4.73 4.20
CA SER A 26 -25.85 4.17 3.91
C SER A 26 -25.75 2.95 2.99
N GLU A 27 -24.98 3.03 1.92
CA GLU A 27 -24.87 1.93 0.95
C GLU A 27 -23.74 0.94 1.26
N LYS A 28 -22.84 1.29 2.20
CA LYS A 28 -21.66 0.47 2.55
C LYS A 28 -20.77 0.19 1.35
N ASN A 29 -20.75 1.07 0.37
CA ASN A 29 -19.94 0.93 -0.83
C ASN A 29 -18.45 1.20 -0.51
N PRO A 30 -17.54 0.22 -0.71
CA PRO A 30 -16.13 0.38 -0.38
C PRO A 30 -15.43 1.49 -1.17
N ASP A 31 -15.77 1.68 -2.45
CA ASP A 31 -15.20 2.74 -3.28
C ASP A 31 -15.65 4.12 -2.76
N ALA A 32 -16.93 4.26 -2.43
CA ALA A 32 -17.45 5.50 -1.86
C ALA A 32 -16.82 5.82 -0.50
N CYS A 33 -16.59 4.81 0.35
CA CYS A 33 -15.85 4.99 1.60
C CYS A 33 -14.41 5.43 1.36
N HIS A 34 -13.74 4.89 0.33
CA HIS A 34 -12.40 5.33 -0.02
C HIS A 34 -12.39 6.79 -0.48
N LEU A 35 -13.31 7.18 -1.36
CA LEU A 35 -13.47 8.55 -1.84
C LEU A 35 -13.81 9.52 -0.71
N LEU A 36 -14.63 9.10 0.27
CA LEU A 36 -14.89 9.88 1.47
C LEU A 36 -13.60 10.12 2.27
N GLY A 37 -12.75 9.10 2.41
CA GLY A 37 -11.44 9.23 3.04
C GLY A 37 -10.53 10.22 2.29
N ASP A 38 -10.45 10.11 0.96
CA ASP A 38 -9.64 11.00 0.12
C ASP A 38 -10.14 12.46 0.25
N PHE A 39 -11.46 12.65 0.25
CA PHE A 39 -12.09 13.95 0.45
C PHE A 39 -11.79 14.54 1.83
N LEU A 40 -11.86 13.75 2.89
CA LEU A 40 -11.57 14.22 4.25
C LEU A 40 -10.09 14.62 4.41
N ASP A 41 -9.14 13.80 3.93
CA ASP A 41 -7.69 14.07 4.04
C ASP A 41 -7.28 15.24 3.13
N ALA A 42 -7.62 15.17 1.85
CA ALA A 42 -7.08 16.09 0.85
C ALA A 42 -7.88 17.38 0.72
N ILE A 43 -9.20 17.35 0.90
CA ILE A 43 -10.08 18.52 0.66
C ILE A 43 -10.45 19.19 1.98
N GLN A 44 -10.99 18.44 2.95
CA GLN A 44 -11.34 19.01 4.25
C GLN A 44 -10.14 19.21 5.18
N LYS A 45 -8.97 18.67 4.83
CA LYS A 45 -7.75 18.72 5.66
C LYS A 45 -7.96 18.16 7.06
N ASP A 46 -8.77 17.10 7.17
CA ASP A 46 -9.12 16.41 8.40
C ASP A 46 -8.58 14.97 8.35
N PRO A 47 -7.26 14.78 8.55
CA PRO A 47 -6.64 13.46 8.47
C PRO A 47 -7.15 12.52 9.56
N GLU A 48 -7.59 13.03 10.73
CA GLU A 48 -8.12 12.19 11.80
C GLU A 48 -9.44 11.52 11.41
N LYS A 49 -10.37 12.27 10.81
CA LYS A 49 -11.60 11.66 10.27
C LYS A 49 -11.30 10.74 9.10
N ALA A 50 -10.38 11.14 8.21
CA ALA A 50 -9.98 10.29 7.09
C ALA A 50 -9.42 8.95 7.58
N MET A 51 -8.55 8.95 8.59
CA MET A 51 -8.01 7.74 9.21
C MET A 51 -9.09 6.80 9.72
N LYS A 52 -10.13 7.33 10.38
CA LYS A 52 -11.26 6.51 10.86
C LYS A 52 -12.00 5.84 9.71
N VAL A 53 -12.26 6.57 8.62
CA VAL A 53 -12.93 6.05 7.43
C VAL A 53 -12.08 4.99 6.72
N TYR A 54 -10.80 5.28 6.48
CA TYR A 54 -9.89 4.32 5.84
C TYR A 54 -9.70 3.05 6.66
N LYS A 55 -9.54 3.18 7.99
CA LYS A 55 -9.40 2.04 8.88
C LYS A 55 -10.64 1.15 8.82
N ALA A 56 -11.82 1.72 9.01
CA ALA A 56 -13.07 0.97 8.95
C ALA A 56 -13.24 0.27 7.60
N ASN A 57 -13.01 0.98 6.49
CA ASN A 57 -13.12 0.38 5.16
C ASN A 57 -12.07 -0.73 4.94
N CYS A 58 -10.82 -0.55 5.38
CA CYS A 58 -9.80 -1.61 5.31
C CYS A 58 -10.17 -2.84 6.16
N ASP A 59 -10.67 -2.63 7.38
CA ASP A 59 -10.96 -3.69 8.33
C ASP A 59 -12.23 -4.47 7.96
N GLU A 60 -13.27 -3.78 7.50
CA GLU A 60 -14.59 -4.36 7.26
C GLU A 60 -14.75 -4.91 5.83
N SER A 61 -14.23 -4.22 4.81
CA SER A 61 -14.41 -4.59 3.41
C SER A 61 -13.16 -5.15 2.74
N GLY A 62 -12.00 -5.10 3.41
CA GLY A 62 -10.74 -5.53 2.83
C GLY A 62 -10.25 -4.61 1.70
N TYR A 63 -10.75 -3.39 1.58
CA TYR A 63 -10.41 -2.51 0.45
C TYR A 63 -8.93 -2.09 0.49
N GLY A 64 -8.10 -2.73 -0.34
CA GLY A 64 -6.64 -2.66 -0.24
C GLY A 64 -6.06 -1.24 -0.34
N ARG A 65 -6.67 -0.37 -1.15
CA ARG A 65 -6.30 1.05 -1.26
C ARG A 65 -6.55 1.79 0.06
N SER A 66 -7.63 1.49 0.79
CA SER A 66 -7.91 2.08 2.10
C SER A 66 -6.89 1.63 3.14
N CYS A 67 -6.48 0.35 3.11
CA CYS A 67 -5.43 -0.15 3.99
C CYS A 67 -4.11 0.62 3.80
N PHE A 68 -3.76 0.91 2.54
CA PHE A 68 -2.59 1.74 2.22
C PHE A 68 -2.71 3.15 2.78
N GLN A 69 -3.83 3.85 2.52
CA GLN A 69 -4.00 5.23 2.98
C GLN A 69 -3.96 5.31 4.50
N TYR A 70 -4.58 4.36 5.21
CA TYR A 70 -4.52 4.29 6.66
C TYR A 70 -3.10 4.09 7.17
N GLY A 71 -2.35 3.13 6.61
CA GLY A 71 -0.95 2.92 6.95
C GLY A 71 -0.08 4.16 6.68
N ARG A 72 -0.30 4.85 5.55
CA ARG A 72 0.43 6.09 5.23
C ARG A 72 0.13 7.21 6.23
N LEU A 73 -1.14 7.37 6.64
CA LEU A 73 -1.52 8.38 7.63
C LEU A 73 -0.95 8.05 9.01
N LEU A 74 -0.94 6.79 9.44
CA LEU A 74 -0.28 6.35 10.68
C LEU A 74 1.18 6.79 10.73
N MET A 75 1.96 6.59 9.65
CA MET A 75 3.37 6.99 9.63
C MET A 75 3.58 8.50 9.78
N ARG A 76 2.62 9.32 9.31
CA ARG A 76 2.69 10.79 9.38
C ARG A 76 2.07 11.36 10.66
N ASP A 77 1.27 10.58 11.36
CA ASP A 77 0.56 11.02 12.56
C ASP A 77 1.58 11.31 13.68
N LYS A 78 1.50 12.51 14.25
CA LYS A 78 2.42 12.99 15.28
C LYS A 78 2.04 12.49 16.67
N ASN A 79 0.84 11.94 16.83
CA ASN A 79 0.35 11.39 18.08
C ASN A 79 0.97 10.03 18.40
N PHE A 80 1.58 9.36 17.42
CA PHE A 80 2.29 8.10 17.60
C PHE A 80 3.80 8.32 17.58
N SER A 81 4.49 7.67 18.51
CA SER A 81 5.94 7.52 18.49
C SER A 81 6.42 6.70 17.29
N ASP A 82 7.70 6.78 16.97
CA ASP A 82 8.27 6.02 15.86
C ASP A 82 8.17 4.50 16.09
N GLU A 83 8.31 4.04 17.34
CA GLU A 83 8.16 2.64 17.72
C GLU A 83 6.72 2.13 17.51
N GLU A 84 5.73 2.93 17.91
CA GLU A 84 4.32 2.63 17.68
C GLU A 84 4.02 2.55 16.18
N LYS A 85 4.54 3.50 15.38
CA LYS A 85 4.36 3.49 13.92
C LYS A 85 4.95 2.23 13.28
N MET A 86 6.15 1.83 13.70
CA MET A 86 6.84 0.62 13.21
C MET A 86 6.10 -0.68 13.59
N THR A 87 5.25 -0.62 14.61
CA THR A 87 4.43 -1.75 15.07
C THR A 87 3.06 -1.78 14.40
N LEU A 88 2.37 -0.64 14.39
CA LEU A 88 0.97 -0.52 13.94
C LEU A 88 0.81 -0.50 12.42
N THR A 89 1.75 0.10 11.69
CA THR A 89 1.63 0.31 10.23
C THR A 89 1.79 -0.99 9.39
N PRO A 90 2.82 -1.82 9.60
CA PRO A 90 3.10 -2.96 8.73
C PRO A 90 1.93 -3.92 8.50
N PRO A 91 1.11 -4.28 9.51
CA PRO A 91 -0.07 -5.11 9.30
C PRO A 91 -1.05 -4.57 8.26
N TYR A 92 -1.19 -3.24 8.14
CA TYR A 92 -2.08 -2.63 7.15
C TYR A 92 -1.49 -2.65 5.74
N PHE A 93 -0.17 -2.49 5.59
CA PHE A 93 0.48 -2.71 4.29
C PHE A 93 0.45 -4.18 3.86
N GLU A 94 0.60 -5.12 4.80
CA GLU A 94 0.42 -6.55 4.53
C GLU A 94 -1.00 -6.84 4.03
N ARG A 95 -2.02 -6.38 4.77
CA ARG A 95 -3.42 -6.57 4.39
C ARG A 95 -3.75 -5.89 3.07
N GLY A 96 -3.26 -4.68 2.83
CA GLY A 96 -3.44 -4.00 1.56
C GLY A 96 -2.85 -4.80 0.38
N CYS A 97 -1.69 -5.42 0.59
CA CYS A 97 -1.07 -6.28 -0.41
C CYS A 97 -1.87 -7.55 -0.68
N GLN A 98 -2.34 -8.22 0.38
CA GLN A 98 -3.23 -9.39 0.27
C GLN A 98 -4.53 -9.09 -0.48
N ASN A 99 -4.96 -7.83 -0.48
CA ASN A 99 -6.11 -7.33 -1.22
C ASN A 99 -5.71 -6.63 -2.53
N ASN A 100 -4.64 -7.11 -3.18
CA ASN A 100 -4.18 -6.72 -4.52
C ASN A 100 -3.85 -5.23 -4.72
N HIS A 101 -3.50 -4.51 -3.64
CA HIS A 101 -3.03 -3.12 -3.77
C HIS A 101 -1.51 -3.05 -3.93
N ALA A 102 -1.06 -2.63 -5.12
CA ALA A 102 0.34 -2.69 -5.52
C ALA A 102 1.26 -1.88 -4.60
N GLU A 103 0.91 -0.63 -4.26
CA GLU A 103 1.73 0.22 -3.41
C GLU A 103 1.81 -0.33 -1.97
N SER A 104 0.78 -1.04 -1.50
CA SER A 104 0.82 -1.72 -0.21
C SER A 104 1.84 -2.86 -0.22
N CYS A 105 1.93 -3.62 -1.32
CA CYS A 105 2.94 -4.67 -1.47
C CYS A 105 4.36 -4.09 -1.44
N VAL A 106 4.58 -2.97 -2.13
CA VAL A 106 5.88 -2.29 -2.11
C VAL A 106 6.25 -1.85 -0.70
N MET A 107 5.34 -1.17 0.01
CA MET A 107 5.61 -0.72 1.39
C MET A 107 5.81 -1.86 2.37
N ASN A 108 5.04 -2.95 2.22
CA ASN A 108 5.24 -4.16 3.00
C ASN A 108 6.65 -4.74 2.76
N GLY A 109 7.05 -4.91 1.49
CA GLY A 109 8.37 -5.41 1.11
C GLY A 109 9.52 -4.55 1.63
N ILE A 110 9.41 -3.22 1.57
CA ILE A 110 10.39 -2.30 2.15
C ILE A 110 10.47 -2.49 3.67
N GLY A 111 9.34 -2.59 4.37
CA GLY A 111 9.32 -2.83 5.81
C GLY A 111 9.98 -4.16 6.20
N MET A 112 9.73 -5.22 5.44
CA MET A 112 10.39 -6.51 5.62
C MET A 112 11.90 -6.44 5.38
N LEU A 113 12.32 -5.72 4.34
CA LEU A 113 13.73 -5.48 4.04
C LEU A 113 14.45 -4.74 5.17
N ALA A 114 13.85 -3.65 5.67
CA ALA A 114 14.42 -2.88 6.76
C ALA A 114 14.62 -3.75 8.01
N ARG A 115 13.64 -4.61 8.32
CA ARG A 115 13.73 -5.58 9.42
C ARG A 115 14.81 -6.62 9.20
N ALA A 116 14.89 -7.22 8.01
CA ALA A 116 15.92 -8.21 7.68
C ALA A 116 17.33 -7.61 7.60
N ALA A 117 17.47 -6.33 7.27
CA ALA A 117 18.77 -5.65 7.31
C ALA A 117 19.27 -5.44 8.75
N GLY A 118 18.36 -5.38 9.72
CA GLY A 118 18.67 -5.29 11.15
C GLY A 118 18.55 -6.60 11.94
N ASN A 119 18.07 -7.69 11.31
CA ASN A 119 17.71 -8.94 11.99
C ASN A 119 18.14 -10.18 11.18
N THR A 120 18.62 -11.23 11.84
CA THR A 120 19.03 -12.50 11.21
C THR A 120 17.86 -13.45 10.93
N ASP A 121 16.62 -13.05 11.24
CA ASP A 121 15.43 -13.88 11.05
C ASP A 121 15.13 -14.14 9.55
N THR A 122 15.42 -15.37 9.13
CA THR A 122 15.26 -15.83 7.74
C THR A 122 13.80 -16.10 7.35
N SER A 123 12.86 -16.09 8.29
CA SER A 123 11.43 -16.32 8.05
C SER A 123 10.74 -15.20 7.26
N LEU A 124 11.38 -14.02 7.16
CA LEU A 124 10.91 -12.92 6.33
C LEU A 124 11.10 -13.20 4.83
N TYR A 125 12.11 -13.97 4.43
CA TYR A 125 12.43 -14.18 3.00
C TYR A 125 11.32 -14.88 2.19
N PRO A 126 10.68 -15.97 2.69
CA PRO A 126 9.58 -16.64 1.99
C PRO A 126 8.32 -15.78 1.84
N ARG A 127 8.10 -14.82 2.76
CA ARG A 127 6.96 -13.90 2.67
C ARG A 127 7.15 -12.83 1.59
N VAL A 128 8.40 -12.46 1.29
CA VAL A 128 8.71 -11.55 0.18
C VAL A 128 8.40 -12.19 -1.18
N SER A 129 8.55 -13.51 -1.34
CA SER A 129 8.12 -14.20 -2.56
C SER A 129 6.62 -14.10 -2.85
N LEU A 130 5.77 -13.87 -1.83
CA LEU A 130 4.34 -13.63 -2.02
C LEU A 130 4.04 -12.21 -2.56
N LEU A 131 5.04 -11.34 -2.72
CA LEU A 131 4.91 -10.02 -3.36
C LEU A 131 4.96 -10.10 -4.90
N ILE A 132 5.36 -11.25 -5.45
CA ILE A 132 5.53 -11.50 -6.89
C ILE A 132 4.20 -11.63 -7.66
N PRO A 133 3.11 -12.22 -7.12
CA PRO A 133 1.85 -12.38 -7.85
C PRO A 133 1.16 -11.05 -8.24
N SER A 134 1.47 -9.93 -7.56
CA SER A 134 0.83 -8.63 -7.83
C SER A 134 1.44 -7.85 -9.01
N GLY A 135 2.39 -8.43 -9.76
CA GLY A 135 2.74 -7.99 -11.12
C GLY A 135 3.46 -6.64 -11.27
N ASN A 136 3.84 -5.95 -10.20
CA ASN A 136 4.58 -4.68 -10.32
C ASN A 136 6.10 -4.93 -10.45
N GLN A 137 6.73 -4.38 -11.49
CA GLN A 137 8.18 -4.45 -11.76
C GLN A 137 9.05 -4.13 -10.51
N THR A 138 8.57 -3.24 -9.64
CA THR A 138 9.25 -2.86 -8.39
C THR A 138 9.41 -4.04 -7.42
N ASN A 139 8.44 -4.97 -7.38
CA ASN A 139 8.49 -6.14 -6.51
C ASN A 139 9.57 -7.13 -6.96
N CYS A 140 9.87 -7.20 -8.26
CA CYS A 140 10.97 -8.00 -8.81
C CYS A 140 12.34 -7.45 -8.37
N HIS A 141 12.52 -6.13 -8.32
CA HIS A 141 13.76 -5.50 -7.86
C HIS A 141 14.02 -5.77 -6.37
N VAL A 142 12.99 -5.67 -5.54
CA VAL A 142 13.04 -5.98 -4.11
C VAL A 142 13.44 -7.44 -3.88
N PHE A 143 12.83 -8.37 -4.62
CA PHE A 143 13.17 -9.80 -4.55
C PHE A 143 14.63 -10.08 -4.97
N ARG A 144 15.08 -9.46 -6.08
CA ARG A 144 16.46 -9.60 -6.57
C ARG A 144 17.50 -9.15 -5.53
N PHE A 145 17.25 -8.02 -4.88
CA PHE A 145 18.13 -7.51 -3.82
C PHE A 145 18.21 -8.50 -2.63
N ILE A 146 17.07 -9.05 -2.22
CA ILE A 146 16.97 -10.01 -1.12
C ILE A 146 17.72 -11.32 -1.41
N TYR A 147 17.49 -11.89 -2.58
CA TYR A 147 18.07 -13.17 -2.96
C TYR A 147 19.61 -13.07 -3.03
N SER A 148 20.14 -11.94 -3.51
CA SER A 148 21.58 -11.69 -3.56
C SER A 148 22.21 -11.58 -2.16
N ARG A 149 21.54 -10.93 -1.19
CA ARG A 149 22.00 -10.80 0.20
C ARG A 149 22.01 -12.13 0.96
N LYS A 150 20.96 -12.95 0.83
CA LYS A 150 20.85 -14.25 1.52
C LYS A 150 21.95 -15.22 1.12
N ASN A 151 22.36 -15.21 -0.15
CA ASN A 151 23.35 -16.15 -0.69
C ASN A 151 24.77 -15.56 -0.80
N GLY A 152 25.01 -14.33 -0.32
CA GLY A 152 26.33 -13.69 -0.43
C GLY A 152 26.79 -13.43 -1.87
N PHE A 153 25.88 -13.40 -2.83
CA PHE A 153 26.21 -13.26 -4.25
C PHE A 153 26.59 -11.82 -4.59
N ASN A 154 27.82 -11.62 -5.06
CA ASN A 154 28.24 -10.39 -5.70
C ASN A 154 27.62 -10.36 -7.12
N VAL A 155 26.67 -9.44 -7.35
CA VAL A 155 25.82 -9.35 -8.56
C VAL A 155 26.63 -9.26 -9.86
N GLN A 156 27.92 -8.97 -9.80
CA GLN A 156 28.80 -8.92 -10.97
C GLN A 156 29.34 -10.29 -11.45
N ARG A 157 29.16 -11.39 -10.70
CA ARG A 157 29.81 -12.65 -11.08
C ARG A 157 28.96 -13.88 -10.74
N SER A 158 27.93 -14.15 -11.54
CA SER A 158 27.42 -15.52 -11.67
C SER A 158 26.63 -15.72 -12.96
N SER A 159 27.10 -16.69 -13.74
CA SER A 159 26.51 -17.21 -14.97
C SER A 159 25.23 -18.02 -14.75
N GLU A 160 24.79 -18.20 -13.50
CA GLU A 160 23.56 -18.96 -13.17
C GLU A 160 22.29 -18.09 -13.24
N ILE A 161 22.40 -16.76 -13.11
CA ILE A 161 21.27 -15.83 -13.28
C ILE A 161 21.06 -15.49 -14.77
N GLN A 162 22.08 -15.71 -15.62
CA GLN A 162 22.04 -15.39 -17.04
C GLN A 162 21.18 -16.33 -17.89
N ASN A 163 20.80 -17.51 -17.36
CA ASN A 163 19.99 -18.49 -18.10
C ASN A 163 18.48 -18.39 -17.85
N ILE A 164 18.03 -17.43 -17.04
CA ILE A 164 16.62 -17.04 -17.02
C ILE A 164 16.50 -15.97 -18.11
N GLU A 165 16.05 -16.35 -19.30
CA GLU A 165 15.80 -15.39 -20.39
C GLU A 165 14.87 -14.28 -19.89
N LEU A 166 15.50 -13.13 -19.68
CA LEU A 166 14.92 -11.89 -19.21
C LEU A 166 14.07 -11.30 -20.33
N SER A 167 12.80 -11.68 -20.40
CA SER A 167 11.78 -10.75 -20.89
C SER A 167 10.91 -10.37 -19.69
N GLU A 168 10.83 -9.07 -19.43
CA GLU A 168 10.34 -8.45 -18.19
C GLU A 168 8.86 -8.77 -17.84
N SER A 169 8.20 -9.62 -18.63
CA SER A 169 6.83 -10.09 -18.43
C SER A 169 6.72 -11.55 -17.95
N SER A 170 7.72 -12.42 -18.20
CA SER A 170 7.49 -13.88 -18.15
C SER A 170 7.68 -14.53 -16.77
N ILE A 171 8.50 -13.97 -15.88
CA ILE A 171 8.66 -14.52 -14.51
C ILE A 171 7.39 -14.30 -13.68
N CYS A 172 6.79 -13.11 -13.77
CA CYS A 172 5.51 -12.82 -13.11
C CYS A 172 4.37 -13.68 -13.68
N HIS A 173 4.40 -13.95 -15.00
CA HIS A 173 3.37 -14.76 -15.67
C HIS A 173 3.50 -16.27 -15.38
N TRP A 174 4.72 -16.79 -15.23
CA TRP A 174 4.98 -18.21 -14.99
C TRP A 174 4.59 -18.67 -13.56
N ILE A 175 4.68 -17.78 -12.57
CA ILE A 175 4.31 -18.08 -11.17
C ILE A 175 2.81 -17.89 -10.92
N ALA A 176 2.14 -17.00 -11.67
CA ALA A 176 0.69 -16.77 -11.52
C ALA A 176 -0.20 -17.94 -12.01
N GLN A 177 0.37 -18.95 -12.69
CA GLN A 177 -0.36 -20.10 -13.26
C GLN A 177 -0.11 -21.43 -12.52
N ARG A 178 0.41 -21.40 -11.29
CA ARG A 178 0.59 -22.59 -10.44
C ARG A 178 0.01 -22.42 -9.05
#